data_AF-A0AAP3P7B2-F1
#
_entry.id   AF-A0AAP3P7B2-F1
#
_cell.length_a   1.000
_cell.length_b   1.000
_cell.length_c   1.000
_cell.angle_alpha   90.00
_cell.angle_beta   90.00
_cell.angle_gamma   90.00
#
_symmetry.space_group_name_H-M   'P 1'
#
loop_
_entity.id
_entity.type
_entity.pdbx_description
1 polymer ?
#
loop_
_entity_poly.entity_id
_entity_poly.type
_entity_poly.pdbx_seq_one_letter_code
_entity_poly.pdbx_strand_id
1 'polypeptide(L)' 'MKRKKTTIWCYLDGKKHCDVVQWALAANVMVSDAKKMLTEQYPGMTVTFKNQ' A
#
# COMPACT_ATOMS: atom_id res chain seq x y z
N MET A 1 24.78 0.36 -0.54
CA MET A 1 23.79 1.04 -1.41
C MET A 1 22.56 1.40 -0.59
N LYS A 2 22.34 2.68 -0.25
CA LYS A 2 21.13 3.11 0.47
C LYS A 2 19.93 2.91 -0.48
N ARG A 3 19.20 1.80 -0.35
CA ARG A 3 17.90 1.65 -1.02
C ARG A 3 17.06 2.85 -0.57
N LYS A 4 16.75 3.77 -1.50
CA LYS A 4 15.80 4.86 -1.26
C LYS A 4 14.57 4.19 -0.65
N LYS A 5 14.23 4.55 0.60
CA LYS A 5 13.05 4.01 1.28
C LYS A 5 11.85 4.61 0.57
N THR A 6 11.46 4.02 -0.56
CA THR A 6 10.24 4.38 -1.25
C THR A 6 9.13 3.93 -0.32
N THR A 7 8.47 4.87 0.33
CA THR A 7 7.32 4.57 1.19
C THR A 7 6.07 4.88 0.40
N ILE A 8 5.17 3.90 0.31
CA ILE A 8 3.90 4.06 -0.40
C ILE A 8 2.80 4.02 0.64
N TRP A 9 2.17 5.16 0.85
CA TRP A 9 1.02 5.27 1.73
C TRP A 9 -0.26 4.92 0.96
N CYS A 10 -1.04 4.02 1.55
CA CYS A 10 -2.42 3.75 1.18
C CYS A 10 -3.34 4.70 1.93
N TYR A 11 -4.19 5.37 1.17
CA TYR A 11 -5.30 6.18 1.66
C TYR A 11 -6.59 5.51 1.23
N LEU A 12 -7.43 5.16 2.20
CA LEU A 12 -8.78 4.67 1.96
C LEU A 12 -9.74 5.84 2.21
N ASP A 13 -10.53 6.19 1.20
CA ASP A 13 -11.54 7.26 1.31
C ASP A 13 -10.94 8.62 1.74
N GLY A 14 -9.71 8.89 1.29
CA GLY A 14 -8.97 10.11 1.65
C GLY A 14 -8.33 10.10 3.04
N LYS A 15 -8.53 9.05 3.84
CA LYS A 15 -7.87 8.87 5.15
C LYS A 15 -6.64 7.98 5.03
N LYS A 16 -5.53 8.42 5.62
CA LYS A 16 -4.29 7.63 5.67
C LYS A 16 -4.57 6.34 6.44
N HIS A 17 -4.44 5.20 5.77
CA HIS A 17 -4.83 3.91 6.33
C HIS A 17 -3.60 3.08 6.69
N CYS A 18 -2.74 2.79 5.72
CA CYS A 18 -1.65 1.83 5.90
C CYS A 18 -0.43 2.19 5.04
N ASP A 19 0.77 1.83 5.49
CA ASP A 19 1.97 1.82 4.64
C ASP A 19 1.99 0.51 3.84
N VAL A 20 1.76 0.61 2.52
CA VAL A 20 1.72 -0.54 1.61
C VAL A 20 3.05 -1.26 1.59
N VAL A 21 4.17 -0.55 1.77
CA VAL A 21 5.51 -1.16 1.72
C VAL A 21 5.76 -1.96 2.98
N GLN A 22 5.39 -1.45 4.16
CA GLN A 22 5.50 -2.22 5.40
C GLN A 22 4.54 -3.41 5.41
N TRP A 23 3.32 -3.23 4.91
CA TRP A 23 2.36 -4.32 4.80
C TRP A 23 2.85 -5.41 3.84
N ALA A 24 3.37 -5.02 2.68
CA ALA A 24 3.96 -5.94 1.71
C ALA A 24 5.16 -6.69 2.30
N LEU A 25 6.03 -6.01 3.06
CA LEU A 25 7.14 -6.63 3.76
C LEU A 25 6.68 -7.61 4.85
N ALA A 26 5.66 -7.26 5.63
CA ALA A 26 5.11 -8.12 6.67
C ALA A 26 4.42 -9.38 6.10
N ALA A 27 3.72 -9.23 4.99
CA ALA A 27 3.09 -10.34 4.28
C ALA A 27 4.06 -11.10 3.35
N ASN A 28 5.31 -10.64 3.23
CA ASN A 28 6.33 -11.17 2.32
C ASN A 28 5.87 -11.24 0.85
N VAL A 29 5.15 -10.22 0.40
CA VAL A 29 4.61 -10.07 -0.96
C VAL A 29 5.16 -8.83 -1.64
N MET A 30 5.01 -8.74 -2.96
CA MET A 30 5.35 -7.51 -3.68
C MET A 30 4.29 -6.43 -3.45
N VAL A 31 4.71 -5.16 -3.58
CA VAL A 31 3.81 -4.01 -3.50
C VAL A 31 2.67 -4.11 -4.52
N SER A 32 2.92 -4.68 -5.70
CA SER A 32 1.90 -4.93 -6.73
C SER A 32 0.79 -5.85 -6.23
N ASP A 33 1.14 -6.93 -5.54
CA ASP A 33 0.19 -7.89 -5.00
C ASP A 33 -0.51 -7.34 -3.76
N ALA A 34 0.20 -6.55 -2.95
CA ALA A 34 -0.40 -5.81 -1.85
C ALA A 34 -1.48 -4.84 -2.31
N LYS A 35 -1.25 -4.13 -3.42
CA LYS A 35 -2.27 -3.27 -4.04
C LYS A 35 -3.48 -4.07 -4.49
N LYS A 36 -3.29 -5.22 -5.13
CA LYS A 36 -4.39 -6.10 -5.53
C LYS A 36 -5.20 -6.59 -4.33
N MET A 37 -4.53 -7.11 -3.31
CA MET A 37 -5.18 -7.59 -2.09
C MET A 37 -5.93 -6.50 -1.34
N LEU A 38 -5.43 -5.26 -1.33
CA LEU A 38 -6.15 -4.12 -0.78
C LEU A 38 -7.39 -3.78 -1.62
N THR A 39 -7.29 -3.76 -2.94
CA THR A 39 -8.44 -3.52 -3.83
C THR A 39 -9.49 -4.64 -3.74
N GLU A 40 -9.07 -5.90 -3.60
CA GLU A 40 -9.96 -7.06 -3.46
C GLU A 40 -10.66 -7.11 -2.10
N GLN A 41 -9.97 -6.71 -1.02
CA GLN A 41 -10.57 -6.62 0.30
C GLN A 41 -11.52 -5.41 0.44
N TYR A 42 -11.26 -4.34 -0.30
CA TYR A 42 -12.04 -3.10 -0.25
C TYR A 42 -12.58 -2.71 -1.63
N PRO A 43 -13.45 -3.54 -2.26
CA PRO A 43 -13.96 -3.26 -3.61
C PRO A 43 -14.86 -2.02 -3.67
N GLY A 44 -15.35 -1.53 -2.53
CA GLY A 44 -16.21 -0.36 -2.41
C GLY A 44 -15.52 0.90 -1.88
N MET A 45 -14.21 0.87 -1.60
CA MET A 45 -13.48 2.05 -1.11
C MET A 45 -12.51 2.56 -2.16
N THR A 46 -12.38 3.87 -2.25
CA THR A 46 -11.41 4.50 -3.15
C THR A 46 -10.00 4.36 -2.54
N VAL A 47 -9.26 3.35 -3.00
CA VAL A 47 -7.87 3.11 -2.59
C VAL A 47 -6.94 4.02 -3.39
N THR A 48 -6.33 5.00 -2.75
CA THR A 48 -5.35 5.90 -3.36
C THR A 48 -3.96 5.64 -2.81
N PHE A 49 -2.97 5.61 -3.69
CA PHE A 49 -1.58 5.35 -3.32
C PHE A 49 -0.76 6.61 -3.54
N LYS A 50 -0.13 7.12 -2.48
CA LYS A 50 0.83 8.23 -2.57
C LYS A 50 2.22 7.75 -2.20
N ASN A 51 3.15 7.99 -3.11
CA ASN A 51 4.57 7.78 -2.98
C ASN A 51 5.21 9.00 -2.30
N GLN A 52 6.03 8.76 -1.27
CA GLN A 52 6.83 9.77 -0.57
C GLN A 52 8.33 9.43 -0.70
#